data_AF-A0A7S1T8K2-F1
#
_entry.id   AF-A0A7S1T8K2-F1
#
_cell.length_a   1.000
_cell.length_b   1.000
_cell.length_c   1.000
_cell.angle_alpha   90.00
_cell.angle_beta   90.00
_cell.angle_gamma   90.00
#
_symmetry.space_group_name_H-M   'P 1'
#
loop_
_entity.id
_entity.type
_entity.pdbx_description
1 polymer ?
#
loop_
_entity_poly.entity_id
_entity_poly.type
_entity_poly.pdbx_seq_one_letter_code
_entity_poly.pdbx_strand_id
1 'polypeptide(L)'
;TQGYLHAGHLSLIEGARQHADVVMVSIYVNPTQFRVGEDFDVYPRDVEGDREKLRQAGVDAVFEPESLYQPAPALGSSSFVVGQHEHVPGSHETFVQVEHLQKGLCGITRPHFFRGVATICCKLFNIVEPDVAVFGRKDYQQWKVICRMVRDLDFDIKIIGMPLMREADGIAMSSRNVRLTKDERERALCINAGLKWAQQSSANGVTESATLQQHIVNAISAAGGQVDYVEVLDAENLNPVPTVTGERDAVIAVAAKFGSVRLLDNIVIGGEGTR
;
A
#
# COMPACT_ATOMS: atom_id res chain seq x y z
N THR A 1 -5.67 -7.54 -5.98
CA THR A 1 -6.01 -6.10 -5.99
C THR A 1 -7.38 -5.92 -5.35
N GLN A 2 -7.82 -4.67 -5.10
CA GLN A 2 -9.19 -4.37 -4.68
C GLN A 2 -10.08 -3.88 -5.85
N GLY A 3 -9.66 -4.08 -7.10
CA GLY A 3 -10.36 -3.57 -8.29
C GLY A 3 -10.11 -2.09 -8.55
N TYR A 4 -10.94 -1.50 -9.40
CA TYR A 4 -10.84 -0.14 -9.94
C TYR A 4 -9.43 0.17 -10.45
N LEU A 5 -9.02 -0.66 -11.42
CA LEU A 5 -7.65 -0.76 -11.92
C LEU A 5 -7.24 0.53 -12.66
N HIS A 6 -5.96 0.85 -12.53
CA HIS A 6 -5.31 2.02 -13.11
C HIS A 6 -3.91 1.64 -13.60
N ALA A 7 -3.20 2.53 -14.28
CA ALA A 7 -1.87 2.25 -14.85
C ALA A 7 -0.87 1.69 -13.84
N GLY A 8 -0.89 2.14 -12.58
CA GLY A 8 -0.10 1.51 -11.51
C GLY A 8 -0.35 0.01 -11.32
N HIS A 9 -1.61 -0.47 -11.42
CA HIS A 9 -1.91 -1.90 -11.37
C HIS A 9 -1.43 -2.63 -12.63
N LEU A 10 -1.58 -2.01 -13.81
CA LEU A 10 -1.12 -2.59 -15.07
C LEU A 10 0.40 -2.77 -15.09
N SER A 11 1.15 -1.84 -14.51
CA SER A 11 2.61 -2.00 -14.35
C SER A 11 3.00 -3.20 -13.47
N LEU A 12 2.16 -3.61 -12.52
CA LEU A 12 2.40 -4.82 -11.73
C LEU A 12 2.22 -6.08 -12.56
N ILE A 13 1.24 -6.08 -13.48
CA ILE A 13 0.99 -7.19 -14.41
C ILE A 13 2.15 -7.33 -15.39
N GLU A 14 2.63 -6.22 -15.94
CA GLU A 14 3.82 -6.17 -16.79
C GLU A 14 5.06 -6.69 -16.05
N GLY A 15 5.25 -6.27 -14.80
CA GLY A 15 6.31 -6.78 -13.94
C GLY A 15 6.19 -8.27 -13.64
N ALA A 16 4.98 -8.78 -13.39
CA ALA A 16 4.74 -10.19 -13.11
C ALA A 16 5.15 -11.08 -14.29
N ARG A 17 4.91 -10.66 -15.53
CA ARG A 17 5.31 -11.40 -16.74
C ARG A 17 6.82 -11.62 -16.88
N GLN A 18 7.63 -10.79 -16.24
CA GLN A 18 9.10 -10.95 -16.27
C GLN A 18 9.56 -12.06 -15.33
N HIS A 19 8.66 -12.61 -14.51
CA HIS A 19 8.98 -13.52 -13.42
C HIS A 19 8.10 -14.78 -13.40
N ALA A 20 7.10 -14.90 -14.27
CA ALA A 20 6.17 -16.02 -14.31
C ALA A 20 5.68 -16.29 -15.74
N ASP A 21 5.40 -17.56 -16.04
CA ASP A 21 4.83 -18.01 -17.31
C ASP A 21 3.31 -17.75 -17.38
N VAL A 22 2.63 -17.79 -16.24
CA VAL A 22 1.19 -17.56 -16.07
C VAL A 22 0.98 -16.41 -15.10
N VAL A 23 0.20 -15.41 -15.52
CA VAL A 23 -0.15 -14.26 -14.70
C VAL A 23 -1.62 -14.31 -14.32
N MET A 24 -1.87 -14.34 -13.00
CA MET A 24 -3.19 -14.32 -12.42
C MET A 24 -3.40 -13.04 -11.61
N VAL A 25 -4.60 -12.46 -11.69
CA VAL A 25 -4.97 -11.28 -10.91
C VAL A 25 -6.18 -11.59 -10.04
N SER A 26 -6.03 -11.42 -8.73
CA SER A 26 -7.18 -11.41 -7.82
C SER A 26 -7.84 -10.03 -7.79
N ILE A 27 -9.17 -9.97 -7.82
CA ILE A 27 -9.97 -8.76 -7.55
C ILE A 27 -10.88 -9.07 -6.38
N TYR A 28 -10.61 -8.46 -5.23
CA TYR A 28 -11.43 -8.64 -4.03
C TYR A 28 -11.32 -7.44 -3.09
N VAL A 29 -12.44 -6.72 -2.86
CA VAL A 29 -12.51 -5.65 -1.87
C VAL A 29 -12.63 -6.29 -0.48
N ASN A 30 -11.49 -6.50 0.18
CA ASN A 30 -11.44 -7.18 1.47
C ASN A 30 -12.09 -6.37 2.61
N PRO A 31 -13.22 -6.81 3.20
CA PRO A 31 -13.90 -6.09 4.29
C PRO A 31 -13.08 -5.98 5.58
N THR A 32 -12.20 -6.94 5.89
CA THR A 32 -11.44 -6.96 7.16
C THR A 32 -10.37 -5.87 7.25
N GLN A 33 -10.07 -5.19 6.14
CA GLN A 33 -9.19 -4.03 6.08
C GLN A 33 -9.93 -2.71 6.33
N PHE A 34 -11.26 -2.76 6.48
CA PHE A 34 -12.09 -1.59 6.71
C PHE A 34 -12.75 -1.64 8.08
N ARG A 35 -12.97 -0.46 8.66
CA ARG A 35 -13.79 -0.23 9.85
C ARG A 35 -15.10 0.43 9.44
N VAL A 36 -16.12 0.31 10.30
CA VAL A 36 -17.35 1.11 10.20
C VAL A 36 -17.00 2.60 10.03
N GLY A 37 -17.57 3.22 9.00
CA GLY A 37 -17.32 4.63 8.66
C GLY A 37 -16.11 4.87 7.75
N GLU A 38 -15.31 3.85 7.42
CA GLU A 38 -14.37 3.91 6.30
C GLU A 38 -15.10 3.68 4.96
N ASP A 39 -14.37 3.78 3.84
CA ASP A 39 -14.94 3.82 2.50
C ASP A 39 -15.26 2.43 1.90
N PHE A 40 -15.64 1.43 2.70
CA PHE A 40 -15.97 0.09 2.20
C PHE A 40 -17.20 0.09 1.27
N ASP A 41 -18.29 0.72 1.71
CA ASP A 41 -19.55 0.75 0.95
C ASP A 41 -19.41 1.58 -0.33
N VAL A 42 -18.62 2.65 -0.25
CA VAL A 42 -18.38 3.60 -1.35
C VAL A 42 -17.06 3.35 -2.09
N TYR A 43 -16.43 2.18 -1.88
CA TYR A 43 -15.22 1.81 -2.61
C TYR A 43 -15.59 1.67 -4.10
N PRO A 44 -14.85 2.30 -5.02
CA PRO A 44 -15.20 2.27 -6.44
C PRO A 44 -15.11 0.83 -6.97
N ARG A 45 -16.14 0.42 -7.72
CA ARG A 45 -16.23 -0.90 -8.36
C ARG A 45 -16.64 -0.71 -9.81
N ASP A 46 -15.82 -1.20 -10.73
CA ASP A 46 -16.05 -1.20 -12.17
C ASP A 46 -15.61 -2.55 -12.73
N VAL A 47 -16.39 -3.60 -12.45
CA VAL A 47 -16.03 -5.00 -12.75
C VAL A 47 -15.76 -5.19 -14.24
N GLU A 48 -16.65 -4.68 -15.10
CA GLU A 48 -16.49 -4.82 -16.55
C GLU A 48 -15.31 -4.02 -17.07
N GLY A 49 -15.11 -2.79 -16.59
CA GLY A 49 -13.95 -2.00 -16.96
C GLY A 49 -12.63 -2.56 -16.43
N ASP A 50 -12.62 -3.28 -15.31
CA ASP A 50 -11.44 -3.98 -14.80
C ASP A 50 -11.13 -5.22 -15.64
N ARG A 51 -12.14 -6.04 -15.94
CA ARG A 51 -11.99 -7.22 -16.82
C ARG A 51 -11.48 -6.85 -18.20
N GLU A 52 -11.97 -5.75 -18.78
CA GLU A 52 -11.49 -5.23 -20.06
C GLU A 52 -10.01 -4.88 -20.00
N LYS A 53 -9.59 -4.09 -19.00
CA LYS A 53 -8.18 -3.72 -18.81
C LYS A 53 -7.28 -4.96 -18.62
N LEU A 54 -7.73 -5.96 -17.86
CA LEU A 54 -6.99 -7.20 -17.64
C LEU A 54 -6.87 -8.04 -18.91
N ARG A 55 -7.93 -8.12 -19.72
CA ARG A 55 -7.91 -8.80 -21.02
C ARG A 55 -6.93 -8.14 -21.98
N GLN A 56 -6.93 -6.80 -22.04
CA GLN A 56 -5.99 -6.04 -22.86
C GLN A 56 -4.53 -6.19 -22.39
N ALA A 57 -4.31 -6.33 -21.07
CA ALA A 57 -3.00 -6.66 -20.50
C ALA A 57 -2.60 -8.15 -20.67
N GLY A 58 -3.51 -8.96 -21.23
CA GLY A 58 -3.31 -10.38 -21.53
C GLY A 58 -3.29 -11.31 -20.31
N VAL A 59 -3.82 -10.89 -19.17
CA VAL A 59 -3.82 -11.71 -17.94
C VAL A 59 -4.47 -13.08 -18.20
N ASP A 60 -3.81 -14.15 -17.77
CA ASP A 60 -4.20 -15.53 -18.07
C ASP A 60 -5.42 -15.98 -17.26
N ALA A 61 -5.55 -15.51 -16.03
CA ALA A 61 -6.69 -15.80 -15.17
C ALA A 61 -7.05 -14.64 -14.23
N VAL A 62 -8.35 -14.47 -14.00
CA VAL A 62 -8.88 -13.51 -13.02
C VAL A 62 -9.60 -14.26 -11.91
N PHE A 63 -9.17 -14.05 -10.67
CA PHE A 63 -9.82 -14.60 -9.49
C PHE A 63 -10.67 -13.53 -8.81
N GLU A 64 -11.98 -13.64 -8.99
CA GLU A 64 -12.95 -12.66 -8.53
C GLU A 64 -14.01 -13.35 -7.65
N PRO A 65 -13.64 -13.77 -6.41
CA PRO A 65 -14.57 -14.42 -5.51
C PRO A 65 -15.58 -13.40 -4.95
N GLU A 66 -16.83 -13.82 -4.77
CA GLU A 66 -17.85 -13.01 -4.09
C GLU A 66 -17.50 -12.80 -2.61
N SER A 67 -17.03 -13.86 -1.94
CA SER A 67 -16.55 -13.79 -0.56
C SER A 67 -15.41 -14.76 -0.33
N LEU A 68 -14.43 -14.33 0.46
CA LEU A 68 -13.36 -15.18 0.98
C LEU A 68 -13.51 -15.47 2.48
N TYR A 69 -14.56 -14.95 3.11
CA TYR A 69 -14.88 -15.18 4.53
C TYR A 69 -16.18 -15.97 4.64
N GLN A 70 -16.28 -16.86 5.62
CA GLN A 70 -17.53 -17.57 5.90
C GLN A 70 -18.50 -16.62 6.58
N PRO A 71 -19.57 -16.16 5.90
CA PRO A 71 -20.50 -15.17 6.43
C PRO A 71 -21.23 -15.73 7.66
N ALA A 72 -21.47 -14.86 8.64
CA ALA A 72 -22.46 -15.17 9.66
C ALA A 72 -23.84 -15.37 8.97
N PRO A 73 -24.61 -16.42 9.29
CA PRO A 73 -25.85 -16.80 8.59
C PRO A 73 -26.95 -15.73 8.46
N ALA A 74 -26.77 -14.53 9.05
CA ALA A 74 -27.75 -13.44 9.08
C ALA A 74 -27.23 -12.06 8.60
N LEU A 75 -25.93 -11.89 8.31
CA LEU A 75 -25.32 -10.54 8.14
C LEU A 75 -24.52 -10.33 6.84
N GLY A 76 -24.40 -11.34 5.98
CA GLY A 76 -23.67 -11.22 4.71
C GLY A 76 -22.18 -10.84 4.87
N SER A 77 -21.58 -10.29 3.81
CA SER A 77 -20.14 -9.97 3.76
C SER A 77 -19.73 -8.72 4.54
N SER A 78 -20.67 -7.81 4.85
CA SER A 78 -20.41 -6.63 5.69
C SER A 78 -20.13 -7.00 7.15
N SER A 79 -20.53 -8.19 7.58
CA SER A 79 -20.26 -8.71 8.94
C SER A 79 -18.77 -8.76 9.33
N PHE A 80 -17.85 -8.70 8.36
CA PHE A 80 -16.40 -8.71 8.60
C PHE A 80 -15.77 -7.31 8.66
N VAL A 81 -16.56 -6.25 8.48
CA VAL A 81 -16.11 -4.88 8.72
C VAL A 81 -15.88 -4.71 10.21
N VAL A 82 -14.68 -4.27 10.56
CA VAL A 82 -14.24 -4.18 11.95
C VAL A 82 -15.16 -3.23 12.71
N GLY A 83 -15.75 -3.71 13.80
CA GLY A 83 -16.65 -2.94 14.67
C GLY A 83 -18.14 -2.98 14.32
N GLN A 84 -18.58 -3.78 13.33
CA GLN A 84 -20.03 -3.99 13.10
C GLN A 84 -20.63 -5.03 14.07
N HIS A 85 -20.01 -6.20 14.20
CA HIS A 85 -20.54 -7.29 15.03
C HIS A 85 -19.38 -8.10 15.60
N GLU A 86 -19.19 -8.08 16.93
CA GLU A 86 -18.21 -8.93 17.59
C GLU A 86 -18.83 -10.31 17.84
N HIS A 87 -18.15 -11.36 17.36
CA HIS A 87 -18.43 -12.78 17.61
C HIS A 87 -19.88 -13.24 17.37
N VAL A 88 -20.19 -13.52 16.10
CA VAL A 88 -21.36 -14.35 15.75
C VAL A 88 -20.88 -15.81 15.65
N PRO A 89 -21.42 -16.76 16.42
CA PRO A 89 -21.04 -18.17 16.31
C PRO A 89 -21.13 -18.68 14.86
N GLY A 90 -20.05 -19.31 14.39
CA GLY A 90 -19.91 -19.78 13.01
C GLY A 90 -19.36 -18.76 12.01
N SER A 91 -18.93 -17.58 12.47
CA SER A 91 -18.21 -16.61 11.62
C SER A 91 -16.71 -16.94 11.50
N HIS A 92 -16.00 -16.18 10.68
CA HIS A 92 -14.55 -16.30 10.53
C HIS A 92 -13.79 -15.91 11.80
N GLU A 93 -12.98 -16.83 12.34
CA GLU A 93 -12.26 -16.65 13.62
C GLU A 93 -10.72 -16.63 13.48
N THR A 94 -10.19 -17.04 12.33
CA THR A 94 -8.73 -17.16 12.13
C THR A 94 -8.15 -15.92 11.47
N PHE A 95 -7.20 -15.26 12.14
CA PHE A 95 -6.53 -14.08 11.60
C PHE A 95 -5.01 -14.23 11.64
N VAL A 96 -4.32 -13.61 10.69
CA VAL A 96 -2.86 -13.53 10.64
C VAL A 96 -2.45 -12.11 11.01
N GLN A 97 -1.45 -11.99 11.88
CA GLN A 97 -0.97 -10.71 12.38
C GLN A 97 0.55 -10.65 12.40
N VAL A 98 1.12 -9.59 11.82
CA VAL A 98 2.56 -9.29 11.89
C VAL A 98 2.78 -8.26 12.98
N GLU A 99 3.32 -8.68 14.13
CA GLU A 99 3.22 -7.92 15.38
C GLU A 99 3.87 -6.54 15.34
N HIS A 100 5.07 -6.43 14.76
CA HIS A 100 5.92 -5.24 14.86
C HIS A 100 5.76 -4.29 13.67
N LEU A 101 5.92 -4.78 12.42
CA LEU A 101 5.89 -3.96 11.20
C LEU A 101 4.54 -3.26 10.93
N GLN A 102 3.45 -3.80 11.49
CA GLN A 102 2.14 -3.16 11.39
C GLN A 102 2.02 -1.89 12.25
N LYS A 103 2.90 -1.70 13.25
CA LYS A 103 2.87 -0.56 14.18
C LYS A 103 3.48 0.68 13.51
N GLY A 104 3.07 1.86 13.94
CA GLY A 104 3.53 3.13 13.34
C GLY A 104 2.86 3.43 11.99
N LEU A 105 3.17 4.61 11.43
CA LEU A 105 2.66 5.06 10.13
C LEU A 105 1.13 4.90 9.99
N CYS A 106 0.68 4.22 8.93
CA CYS A 106 -0.72 3.94 8.67
C CYS A 106 -1.38 3.07 9.76
N GLY A 107 -0.60 2.29 10.51
CA GLY A 107 -1.09 1.46 11.60
C GLY A 107 -1.59 2.27 12.81
N ILE A 108 -1.12 3.51 13.00
CA ILE A 108 -1.55 4.38 14.10
C ILE A 108 -3.04 4.72 13.95
N THR A 109 -3.46 5.09 12.75
CA THR A 109 -4.84 5.50 12.47
C THR A 109 -5.72 4.34 12.03
N ARG A 110 -5.14 3.20 11.63
CA ARG A 110 -5.84 2.02 11.13
C ARG A 110 -5.30 0.73 11.77
N PRO A 111 -5.47 0.53 13.09
CA PRO A 111 -4.88 -0.59 13.83
C PRO A 111 -5.35 -1.97 13.35
N HIS A 112 -6.50 -2.05 12.69
CA HIS A 112 -7.04 -3.27 12.10
C HIS A 112 -6.50 -3.60 10.70
N PHE A 113 -6.01 -2.59 9.98
CA PHE A 113 -5.77 -2.68 8.53
C PHE A 113 -4.80 -3.81 8.16
N PHE A 114 -3.63 -3.86 8.79
CA PHE A 114 -2.60 -4.83 8.43
C PHE A 114 -2.92 -6.26 8.86
N ARG A 115 -3.71 -6.47 9.92
CA ARG A 115 -4.26 -7.79 10.24
C ARG A 115 -5.17 -8.27 9.11
N GLY A 116 -6.03 -7.40 8.59
CA GLY A 116 -6.86 -7.69 7.42
C GLY A 116 -6.04 -7.97 6.16
N VAL A 117 -4.98 -7.19 5.90
CA VAL A 117 -4.01 -7.44 4.80
C VAL A 117 -3.35 -8.80 4.92
N ALA A 118 -2.67 -9.07 6.04
CA ALA A 118 -1.96 -10.31 6.24
C ALA A 118 -2.90 -11.51 6.13
N THR A 119 -4.10 -11.43 6.73
CA THR A 119 -5.10 -12.50 6.65
C THR A 119 -5.55 -12.78 5.22
N ILE A 120 -5.90 -11.74 4.44
CA ILE A 120 -6.37 -11.97 3.06
C ILE A 120 -5.25 -12.45 2.14
N CYS A 121 -4.03 -11.91 2.29
CA CYS A 121 -2.88 -12.36 1.50
C CYS A 121 -2.54 -13.82 1.81
N CYS A 122 -2.50 -14.21 3.09
CA CYS A 122 -2.30 -15.60 3.49
C CYS A 122 -3.35 -16.55 2.87
N LYS A 123 -4.64 -16.15 2.89
CA LYS A 123 -5.71 -16.93 2.25
C LYS A 123 -5.51 -17.04 0.73
N LEU A 124 -5.20 -15.94 0.06
CA LEU A 124 -4.97 -15.93 -1.38
C LEU A 124 -3.74 -16.78 -1.76
N PHE A 125 -2.67 -16.73 -0.98
CA PHE A 125 -1.48 -17.54 -1.20
C PHE A 125 -1.76 -19.04 -1.04
N ASN A 126 -2.59 -19.45 -0.09
CA ASN A 126 -3.02 -20.85 0.04
C ASN A 126 -4.01 -21.31 -1.05
N ILE A 127 -4.73 -20.39 -1.70
CA ILE A 127 -5.71 -20.73 -2.76
C ILE A 127 -5.04 -20.80 -4.13
N VAL A 128 -4.15 -19.85 -4.40
CA VAL A 128 -3.52 -19.67 -5.71
C VAL A 128 -2.18 -20.41 -5.81
N GLU A 129 -1.49 -20.61 -4.67
CA GLU A 129 -0.16 -21.24 -4.59
C GLU A 129 0.85 -20.64 -5.60
N PRO A 130 1.07 -19.31 -5.61
CA PRO A 130 1.93 -18.68 -6.61
C PRO A 130 3.42 -18.86 -6.29
N ASP A 131 4.28 -19.09 -7.28
CA ASP A 131 5.74 -19.03 -7.09
C ASP A 131 6.21 -17.59 -6.78
N VAL A 132 5.49 -16.61 -7.33
CA VAL A 132 5.83 -15.18 -7.26
C VAL A 132 4.58 -14.36 -6.99
N ALA A 133 4.64 -13.43 -6.05
CA ALA A 133 3.58 -12.45 -5.83
C ALA A 133 4.11 -11.02 -5.92
N VAL A 134 3.43 -10.19 -6.71
CA VAL A 134 3.88 -8.84 -7.07
C VAL A 134 3.06 -7.77 -6.35
N PHE A 135 3.74 -6.83 -5.70
CA PHE A 135 3.13 -5.73 -4.96
C PHE A 135 3.79 -4.39 -5.32
N GLY A 136 3.01 -3.31 -5.35
CA GLY A 136 3.56 -1.97 -5.55
C GLY A 136 4.22 -1.41 -4.28
N ARG A 137 5.42 -0.84 -4.41
CA ARG A 137 6.12 -0.16 -3.29
C ARG A 137 5.48 1.15 -2.85
N LYS A 138 4.42 1.61 -3.52
CA LYS A 138 3.61 2.75 -3.09
C LYS A 138 3.10 2.57 -1.66
N ASP A 139 2.55 1.40 -1.35
CA ASP A 139 2.14 1.02 -0.01
C ASP A 139 3.29 0.27 0.69
N TYR A 140 4.41 0.99 0.92
CA TYR A 140 5.69 0.38 1.35
C TYR A 140 5.56 -0.46 2.63
N GLN A 141 4.83 0.05 3.62
CA GLN A 141 4.55 -0.69 4.86
C GLN A 141 3.78 -1.98 4.60
N GLN A 142 2.80 -1.96 3.70
CA GLN A 142 2.04 -3.15 3.30
C GLN A 142 2.95 -4.19 2.66
N TRP A 143 3.80 -3.76 1.72
CA TRP A 143 4.77 -4.64 1.07
C TRP A 143 5.69 -5.32 2.10
N LYS A 144 6.26 -4.57 3.05
CA LYS A 144 7.12 -5.14 4.09
C LYS A 144 6.39 -6.05 5.07
N VAL A 145 5.15 -5.72 5.45
CA VAL A 145 4.30 -6.62 6.25
C VAL A 145 4.10 -7.96 5.53
N ILE A 146 3.82 -7.93 4.23
CA ILE A 146 3.63 -9.16 3.43
C ILE A 146 4.95 -9.94 3.29
N CYS A 147 6.07 -9.27 3.01
CA CYS A 147 7.39 -9.92 2.98
C CYS A 147 7.69 -10.63 4.31
N ARG A 148 7.41 -9.97 5.44
CA ARG A 148 7.62 -10.56 6.77
C ARG A 148 6.72 -11.75 7.01
N MET A 149 5.44 -11.64 6.68
CA MET A 149 4.48 -12.74 6.82
C MET A 149 4.90 -13.96 6.02
N VAL A 150 5.30 -13.78 4.75
CA VAL A 150 5.77 -14.87 3.89
C VAL A 150 6.99 -15.57 4.49
N ARG A 151 7.98 -14.79 4.95
CA ARG A 151 9.16 -15.32 5.62
C ARG A 151 8.83 -16.08 6.91
N ASP A 152 7.97 -15.51 7.76
CA ASP A 152 7.72 -16.03 9.12
C ASP A 152 6.80 -17.24 9.14
N LEU A 153 5.99 -17.42 8.09
CA LEU A 153 5.07 -18.55 7.93
C LEU A 153 5.56 -19.56 6.89
N ASP A 154 6.84 -19.49 6.54
CA ASP A 154 7.52 -20.45 5.65
C ASP A 154 6.83 -20.65 4.29
N PHE A 155 6.25 -19.58 3.74
CA PHE A 155 5.69 -19.60 2.39
C PHE A 155 6.83 -19.68 1.36
N ASP A 156 6.76 -20.65 0.46
CA ASP A 156 7.66 -20.76 -0.70
C ASP A 156 7.21 -19.82 -1.83
N ILE A 157 7.17 -18.52 -1.53
CA ILE A 157 6.68 -17.48 -2.44
C ILE A 157 7.70 -16.36 -2.51
N LYS A 158 8.14 -16.01 -3.72
CA LYS A 158 8.97 -14.82 -3.92
C LYS A 158 8.12 -13.56 -3.99
N ILE A 159 8.26 -12.67 -3.00
CA ILE A 159 7.60 -11.36 -3.01
C ILE A 159 8.41 -10.34 -3.82
N ILE A 160 7.84 -9.82 -4.90
CA ILE A 160 8.45 -8.80 -5.75
C ILE A 160 7.79 -7.45 -5.49
N GLY A 161 8.60 -6.47 -5.07
CA GLY A 161 8.18 -5.09 -4.89
C GLY A 161 8.45 -4.26 -6.15
N MET A 162 7.41 -3.86 -6.88
CA MET A 162 7.53 -3.01 -8.07
C MET A 162 7.67 -1.52 -7.71
N PRO A 163 8.42 -0.73 -8.50
CA PRO A 163 8.56 0.69 -8.29
C PRO A 163 7.22 1.43 -8.21
N LEU A 164 7.20 2.53 -7.45
CA LEU A 164 6.05 3.43 -7.38
C LEU A 164 5.87 4.14 -8.73
N MET A 165 4.71 3.96 -9.35
CA MET A 165 4.33 4.67 -10.58
C MET A 165 3.77 6.05 -10.26
N ARG A 166 4.21 7.05 -11.02
CA ARG A 166 3.78 8.44 -10.92
C ARG A 166 3.08 8.87 -12.20
N GLU A 167 2.10 9.75 -12.08
CA GLU A 167 1.55 10.44 -13.24
C GLU A 167 2.58 11.43 -13.81
N ALA A 168 2.30 12.02 -14.98
CA ALA A 168 3.25 12.87 -15.69
C ALA A 168 3.71 14.11 -14.88
N ASP A 169 2.88 14.59 -13.97
CA ASP A 169 3.18 15.71 -13.06
C ASP A 169 3.94 15.27 -11.78
N GLY A 170 4.14 13.98 -11.58
CA GLY A 170 4.90 13.42 -10.46
C GLY A 170 4.05 12.95 -9.26
N ILE A 171 2.72 13.15 -9.27
CA ILE A 171 1.87 12.62 -8.20
C ILE A 171 1.91 11.09 -8.22
N ALA A 172 1.99 10.45 -7.06
CA ALA A 172 1.89 9.00 -6.95
C ALA A 172 0.51 8.53 -7.46
N MET A 173 0.49 7.54 -8.37
CA MET A 173 -0.76 7.04 -8.92
C MET A 173 -1.64 6.41 -7.84
N SER A 174 -2.90 6.82 -7.76
CA SER A 174 -3.85 6.32 -6.78
C SER A 174 -5.27 6.40 -7.32
N SER A 175 -6.09 5.37 -7.05
CA SER A 175 -7.54 5.43 -7.29
C SER A 175 -8.18 6.62 -6.57
N ARG A 176 -7.60 7.08 -5.45
CA ARG A 176 -8.09 8.23 -4.68
C ARG A 176 -7.82 9.59 -5.35
N ASN A 177 -6.93 9.68 -6.35
CA ASN A 177 -6.59 10.94 -7.02
C ASN A 177 -7.79 11.56 -7.74
N VAL A 178 -8.76 10.74 -8.17
CA VAL A 178 -10.00 11.20 -8.81
C VAL A 178 -10.86 12.09 -7.89
N ARG A 179 -10.65 12.02 -6.58
CA ARG A 179 -11.39 12.80 -5.57
C ARG A 179 -10.75 14.18 -5.32
N LEU A 180 -9.56 14.45 -5.86
CA LEU A 180 -8.89 15.74 -5.72
C LEU A 180 -9.50 16.75 -6.70
N THR A 181 -9.76 17.96 -6.22
CA THR A 181 -9.95 19.11 -7.11
C THR A 181 -8.65 19.44 -7.85
N LYS A 182 -8.75 20.20 -8.94
CA LYS A 182 -7.58 20.63 -9.71
C LYS A 182 -6.55 21.38 -8.84
N ASP A 183 -7.04 22.28 -7.99
CA ASP A 183 -6.24 23.11 -7.10
C ASP A 183 -5.60 22.29 -5.96
N GLU A 184 -6.35 21.36 -5.34
CA GLU A 184 -5.76 20.42 -4.37
C GLU A 184 -4.67 19.54 -5.01
N ARG A 185 -4.87 19.10 -6.25
CA ARG A 185 -3.91 18.30 -6.99
C ARG A 185 -2.62 19.08 -7.26
N GLU A 186 -2.72 20.32 -7.74
CA GLU A 186 -1.56 21.18 -7.99
C GLU A 186 -0.75 21.40 -6.71
N ARG A 187 -1.41 21.63 -5.57
CA ARG A 187 -0.73 21.78 -4.27
C ARG A 187 -0.11 20.48 -3.76
N ALA A 188 -0.74 19.33 -4.01
CA ALA A 188 -0.23 18.02 -3.58
C ALA A 188 1.11 17.63 -4.22
N LEU A 189 1.51 18.26 -5.33
CA LEU A 189 2.81 18.04 -5.98
C LEU A 189 4.00 18.38 -5.06
N CYS A 190 3.79 19.19 -4.01
CA CYS A 190 4.81 19.49 -3.01
C CYS A 190 5.35 18.24 -2.31
N ILE A 191 4.55 17.16 -2.19
CA ILE A 191 4.98 15.89 -1.61
C ILE A 191 6.12 15.29 -2.46
N ASN A 192 5.92 15.17 -3.78
CA ASN A 192 6.95 14.63 -4.67
C ASN A 192 8.19 15.53 -4.70
N ALA A 193 7.99 16.85 -4.73
CA ALA A 193 9.09 17.81 -4.72
C ALA A 193 9.93 17.70 -3.44
N GLY A 194 9.28 17.62 -2.27
CA GLY A 194 9.95 17.45 -0.98
C GLY A 194 10.72 16.12 -0.88
N LEU A 195 10.15 15.01 -1.38
CA LEU A 195 10.82 13.72 -1.41
C LEU A 195 12.06 13.73 -2.32
N LYS A 196 11.96 14.35 -3.51
CA LYS A 196 13.11 14.51 -4.42
C LYS A 196 14.20 15.38 -3.80
N TRP A 197 13.82 16.48 -3.15
CA TRP A 197 14.77 17.32 -2.42
C TRP A 197 15.46 16.51 -1.32
N ALA A 198 14.72 15.72 -0.54
CA ALA A 198 15.30 14.93 0.54
C ALA A 198 16.28 13.86 0.03
N GLN A 199 15.95 13.20 -1.09
CA GLN A 199 16.86 12.26 -1.76
C GLN A 199 18.14 12.95 -2.22
N GLN A 200 18.04 14.10 -2.90
CA GLN A 200 19.21 14.85 -3.37
C GLN A 200 20.06 15.39 -2.22
N SER A 201 19.42 15.95 -1.20
CA SER A 201 20.09 16.46 0.01
C SER A 201 20.83 15.35 0.76
N SER A 202 20.21 14.16 0.87
CA SER A 202 20.86 12.99 1.46
C SER A 202 22.09 12.55 0.66
N ALA A 203 21.98 12.51 -0.68
CA ALA A 203 23.12 12.23 -1.56
C ALA A 203 24.25 13.28 -1.45
N ASN A 204 23.91 14.52 -1.09
CA ASN A 204 24.84 15.63 -0.88
C ASN A 204 25.34 15.76 0.58
N GLY A 205 25.07 14.77 1.44
CA GLY A 205 25.63 14.70 2.79
C GLY A 205 24.72 15.16 3.93
N VAL A 206 23.45 15.48 3.68
CA VAL A 206 22.48 15.71 4.76
C VAL A 206 22.04 14.35 5.33
N THR A 207 22.58 13.99 6.50
CA THR A 207 22.32 12.69 7.11
C THR A 207 21.27 12.72 8.21
N GLU A 208 20.98 13.88 8.81
CA GLU A 208 20.03 13.98 9.91
C GLU A 208 18.58 13.82 9.44
N SER A 209 17.90 12.77 9.93
CA SER A 209 16.52 12.48 9.55
C SER A 209 15.57 13.64 9.89
N ALA A 210 15.77 14.29 11.03
CA ALA A 210 14.96 15.43 11.46
C ALA A 210 14.99 16.58 10.44
N THR A 211 16.16 16.85 9.83
CA THR A 211 16.30 17.87 8.79
C THR A 211 15.49 17.52 7.54
N LEU A 212 15.58 16.26 7.10
CA LEU A 212 14.85 15.76 5.94
C LEU A 212 13.33 15.80 6.17
N GLN A 213 12.89 15.35 7.35
CA GLN A 213 11.48 15.38 7.76
C GLN A 213 10.93 16.80 7.79
N GLN A 214 11.62 17.71 8.49
CA GLN A 214 11.12 19.06 8.71
C GLN A 214 10.98 19.83 7.39
N HIS A 215 11.87 19.61 6.42
CA HIS A 215 11.74 20.22 5.10
C HIS A 215 10.43 19.80 4.41
N ILE A 216 10.15 18.49 4.39
CA ILE A 216 8.94 17.94 3.75
C ILE A 216 7.68 18.42 4.50
N VAL A 217 7.71 18.41 5.84
CA VAL A 217 6.60 18.91 6.68
C VAL A 217 6.30 20.38 6.36
N ASN A 218 7.34 21.22 6.28
CA ASN A 218 7.20 22.64 5.95
C ASN A 218 6.63 22.84 4.54
N ALA A 219 7.12 22.09 3.54
CA ALA A 219 6.64 22.17 2.17
C ALA A 219 5.15 21.81 2.05
N ILE A 220 4.71 20.73 2.71
CA ILE A 220 3.31 20.30 2.72
C ILE A 220 2.43 21.35 3.43
N SER A 221 2.88 21.83 4.58
CA SER A 221 2.12 22.80 5.39
C SER A 221 1.97 24.15 4.68
N ALA A 222 3.02 24.62 4.01
CA ALA A 222 2.99 25.85 3.20
C ALA A 222 2.05 25.73 1.99
N ALA A 223 1.87 24.52 1.45
CA ALA A 223 0.90 24.21 0.41
C ALA A 223 -0.53 23.97 0.94
N GLY A 224 -0.80 24.26 2.21
CA GLY A 224 -2.10 24.06 2.84
C GLY A 224 -2.50 22.60 3.05
N GLY A 225 -1.55 21.67 2.94
CA GLY A 225 -1.75 20.25 3.25
C GLY A 225 -1.64 19.99 4.76
N GLN A 226 -2.42 19.03 5.26
CA GLN A 226 -2.30 18.56 6.63
C GLN A 226 -1.43 17.31 6.67
N VAL A 227 -0.25 17.40 7.30
CA VAL A 227 0.63 16.25 7.51
C VAL A 227 -0.01 15.28 8.50
N ASP A 228 -0.07 14.00 8.13
CA ASP A 228 -0.39 12.89 9.05
C ASP A 228 0.92 12.34 9.63
N TYR A 229 1.89 12.03 8.76
CA TYR A 229 3.26 11.75 9.16
C TYR A 229 4.27 12.03 8.04
N VAL A 230 5.51 12.29 8.44
CA VAL A 230 6.71 12.22 7.61
C VAL A 230 7.78 11.51 8.42
N GLU A 231 8.15 10.29 8.03
CA GLU A 231 9.07 9.45 8.79
C GLU A 231 10.26 9.02 7.94
N VAL A 232 11.44 8.95 8.55
CA VAL A 232 12.65 8.32 7.95
C VAL A 232 12.92 7.04 8.71
N LEU A 233 12.88 5.93 8.00
CA LEU A 233 12.86 4.60 8.59
C LEU A 233 13.91 3.71 7.94
N ASP A 234 14.42 2.72 8.66
CA ASP A 234 15.17 1.62 8.06
C ASP A 234 14.27 0.91 7.03
N ALA A 235 14.79 0.74 5.81
CA ALA A 235 14.00 0.23 4.69
C ALA A 235 13.55 -1.22 4.89
N GLU A 236 14.19 -2.02 5.75
CA GLU A 236 13.88 -3.42 6.01
C GLU A 236 12.86 -3.59 7.14
N ASN A 237 13.11 -2.97 8.28
CA ASN A 237 12.35 -3.18 9.52
C ASN A 237 11.40 -2.04 9.89
N LEU A 238 11.42 -0.92 9.15
CA LEU A 238 10.57 0.26 9.35
C LEU A 238 10.69 0.90 10.75
N ASN A 239 11.80 0.68 11.44
CA ASN A 239 12.10 1.43 12.66
C ASN A 239 12.64 2.82 12.30
N PRO A 240 12.28 3.88 13.04
CA PRO A 240 12.86 5.20 12.86
C PRO A 240 14.38 5.17 12.96
N VAL A 241 15.05 5.83 12.02
CA VAL A 241 16.50 6.01 12.02
C VAL A 241 16.82 7.48 12.29
N PRO A 242 17.68 7.82 13.26
CA PRO A 242 18.03 9.21 13.54
C PRO A 242 18.94 9.81 12.45
N THR A 243 19.73 8.96 11.79
CA THR A 243 20.67 9.36 10.75
C THR A 243 20.68 8.36 9.59
N VAL A 244 20.83 8.88 8.37
CA VAL A 244 21.01 8.12 7.14
C VAL A 244 22.50 8.12 6.79
N THR A 245 23.19 7.02 7.11
CA THR A 245 24.66 6.91 6.95
C THR A 245 25.07 6.35 5.59
N GLY A 246 24.13 5.83 4.80
CA GLY A 246 24.39 5.17 3.52
C GLY A 246 24.80 3.69 3.64
N GLU A 247 25.06 3.18 4.86
CA GLU A 247 25.37 1.77 5.12
C GLU A 247 24.19 0.83 4.87
N ARG A 248 22.96 1.37 5.00
CA ARG A 248 21.70 0.67 4.75
C ARG A 248 20.74 1.60 4.03
N ASP A 249 19.84 1.00 3.28
CA ASP A 249 18.71 1.69 2.70
C ASP A 249 17.79 2.22 3.82
N ALA A 250 17.37 3.47 3.68
CA ALA A 250 16.30 4.08 4.45
C ALA A 250 15.13 4.42 3.52
N VAL A 251 13.92 4.47 4.06
CA VAL A 251 12.72 4.93 3.35
C VAL A 251 12.18 6.17 4.04
N ILE A 252 11.97 7.23 3.26
CA ILE A 252 11.17 8.38 3.70
C ILE A 252 9.73 8.09 3.31
N ALA A 253 8.84 7.94 4.29
CA ALA A 253 7.41 7.70 4.09
C ALA A 253 6.59 8.93 4.46
N VAL A 254 5.63 9.29 3.61
CA VAL A 254 4.79 10.47 3.76
C VAL A 254 3.32 10.09 3.68
N ALA A 255 2.53 10.61 4.62
CA ALA A 255 1.09 10.69 4.52
C ALA A 255 0.63 12.12 4.79
N ALA A 256 -0.20 12.66 3.90
CA ALA A 256 -0.77 13.99 4.05
C ALA A 256 -2.18 14.07 3.45
N LYS A 257 -3.00 14.99 3.97
CA LYS A 257 -4.34 15.27 3.46
C LYS A 257 -4.36 16.59 2.68
N PHE A 258 -5.01 16.55 1.52
CA PHE A 258 -5.42 17.73 0.76
C PHE A 258 -6.94 17.64 0.60
N GLY A 259 -7.66 18.56 1.25
CA GLY A 259 -9.10 18.43 1.44
C GLY A 259 -9.46 17.18 2.22
N SER A 260 -10.34 16.35 1.67
CA SER A 260 -10.74 15.06 2.26
C SER A 260 -9.84 13.89 1.83
N VAL A 261 -8.93 14.10 0.87
CA VAL A 261 -8.14 13.02 0.27
C VAL A 261 -6.83 12.85 1.02
N ARG A 262 -6.63 11.66 1.60
CA ARG A 262 -5.36 11.24 2.19
C ARG A 262 -4.46 10.59 1.13
N LEU A 263 -3.33 11.22 0.87
CA LEU A 263 -2.31 10.78 -0.09
C LEU A 263 -1.16 10.08 0.64
N LEU A 264 -0.58 9.09 -0.04
CA LEU A 264 0.60 8.34 0.41
C LEU A 264 1.68 8.42 -0.66
N ASP A 265 2.91 8.64 -0.22
CA ASP A 265 4.09 8.62 -1.08
C ASP A 265 5.31 8.19 -0.27
N ASN A 266 6.33 7.69 -0.94
CA ASN A 266 7.59 7.33 -0.31
C ASN A 266 8.75 7.36 -1.30
N ILE A 267 9.97 7.44 -0.78
CA ILE A 267 11.20 7.27 -1.55
C ILE A 267 12.25 6.53 -0.73
N VAL A 268 12.98 5.62 -1.36
CA VAL A 268 14.15 4.97 -0.75
C VAL A 268 15.37 5.83 -1.00
N ILE A 269 16.18 6.02 0.04
CA ILE A 269 17.42 6.79 0.06
C ILE A 269 18.51 5.99 0.77
N GLY A 270 19.78 6.26 0.48
CA GLY A 270 20.89 5.46 1.00
C GLY A 270 21.15 4.18 0.19
N GLY A 271 22.22 3.47 0.56
CA GLY A 271 22.72 2.25 -0.10
C GLY A 271 23.36 2.48 -1.47
N GLU A 272 24.24 1.56 -1.88
CA GLU A 272 24.95 1.59 -3.17
C GLU A 272 24.02 1.47 -4.40
N GLY A 273 22.73 1.16 -4.21
CA GLY A 273 21.76 0.89 -5.28
C GLY A 273 20.97 2.10 -5.82
N THR A 274 21.30 3.33 -5.43
CA THR A 274 20.70 4.56 -5.98
C THR A 274 21.69 5.47 -6.72
N ARG A 275 22.89 4.97 -7.06
CA ARG A 275 23.83 5.62 -7.98
C ARG A 275 23.73 5.06 -9.38
#